data_AF-A0A7W8IN22-F1
#
_entry.id   AF-A0A7W8IN22-F1
#
_cell.length_a   1.000
_cell.length_b   1.000
_cell.length_c   1.000
_cell.angle_alpha   90.00
_cell.angle_beta   90.00
_cell.angle_gamma   90.00
#
_symmetry.space_group_name_H-M   'P 1'
#
loop_
_entity.id
_entity.type
_entity.pdbx_description
1 polymer ?
#
loop_
_entity_poly.entity_id
_entity_poly.type
_entity_poly.pdbx_seq_one_letter_code
_entity_poly.pdbx_strand_id
1 'polypeptide(L)'
;MQQNLVNHREAAERAFLVARYESLTPREREVLPLLASGLLNKQVAFELGITEWTVQLHRGHIMRKMQADSFAGLVRMADKLSPDRTQTSMVGELTST
;
A
#
# COMPACT_ATOMS: atom_id res chain seq x y z
N MET A 1 21.22 7.73 -28.45
CA MET A 1 19.81 8.06 -28.73
C MET A 1 18.80 7.17 -27.99
N GLN A 2 19.20 6.33 -27.01
CA GLN A 2 18.28 5.37 -26.36
C GLN A 2 17.59 5.87 -25.06
N GLN A 3 18.04 6.97 -24.44
CA GLN A 3 17.67 7.33 -23.05
C GLN A 3 16.28 7.98 -22.90
N ASN A 4 15.73 8.65 -23.93
CA ASN A 4 14.46 9.38 -23.79
C ASN A 4 13.22 8.46 -23.70
N LEU A 5 13.23 7.29 -24.36
CA LEU A 5 12.05 6.41 -24.42
C LEU A 5 11.76 5.69 -23.10
N VAL A 6 12.81 5.33 -22.35
CA VAL A 6 12.69 4.63 -21.05
C VAL A 6 12.05 5.55 -20.01
N ASN A 7 12.50 6.81 -19.95
CA ASN A 7 11.99 7.81 -19.01
C ASN A 7 10.49 8.07 -19.20
N HIS A 8 10.01 8.11 -20.46
CA HIS A 8 8.58 8.32 -20.73
C HIS A 8 7.72 7.13 -20.30
N ARG A 9 8.22 5.89 -20.45
CA ARG A 9 7.50 4.70 -19.99
C ARG A 9 7.39 4.64 -18.47
N GLU A 10 8.48 4.89 -17.76
CA GLU A 10 8.48 4.93 -16.30
C GLU A 10 7.58 6.04 -15.75
N ALA A 11 7.59 7.21 -16.40
CA ALA A 11 6.69 8.30 -16.05
C ALA A 11 5.21 7.94 -16.28
N ALA A 12 4.88 7.28 -17.40
CA ALA A 12 3.53 6.83 -17.69
C ALA A 12 3.07 5.76 -16.68
N GLU A 13 3.91 4.76 -16.38
CA GLU A 13 3.62 3.74 -15.38
C GLU A 13 3.36 4.36 -14.00
N ARG A 14 4.18 5.35 -13.60
CA ARG A 14 3.97 6.09 -12.36
C ARG A 14 2.68 6.91 -12.38
N ALA A 15 2.35 7.56 -13.50
CA ALA A 15 1.12 8.34 -13.64
C ALA A 15 -0.13 7.45 -13.49
N PHE A 16 -0.15 6.27 -14.10
CA PHE A 16 -1.24 5.31 -13.91
C PHE A 16 -1.36 4.85 -12.46
N LEU A 17 -0.24 4.60 -11.79
CA LEU A 17 -0.22 4.20 -10.39
C LEU A 17 -0.77 5.30 -9.47
N VAL A 18 -0.40 6.56 -9.72
CA VAL A 18 -0.94 7.73 -9.00
C VAL A 18 -2.44 7.85 -9.23
N ALA A 19 -2.91 7.74 -10.48
CA ALA A 19 -4.35 7.82 -10.79
C ALA A 19 -5.16 6.72 -10.07
N ARG A 20 -4.63 5.50 -9.98
CA ARG A 20 -5.27 4.42 -9.21
C ARG A 20 -5.30 4.73 -7.72
N TYR A 21 -4.21 5.24 -7.16
CA TYR A 21 -4.18 5.68 -5.76
C TYR A 21 -5.18 6.81 -5.50
N GLU A 22 -5.32 7.75 -6.43
CA GLU A 22 -6.30 8.83 -6.32
C GLU A 22 -7.75 8.33 -6.35
N SER A 23 -8.04 7.19 -6.99
CA SER A 23 -9.37 6.57 -6.95
C SER A 23 -9.76 5.96 -5.59
N LEU A 24 -8.79 5.82 -4.67
CA LEU A 24 -9.05 5.36 -3.31
C LEU A 24 -9.81 6.43 -2.52
N THR A 25 -10.77 5.99 -1.71
CA THR A 25 -11.43 6.88 -0.74
C THR A 25 -10.42 7.33 0.33
N PRO A 26 -10.70 8.43 1.06
CA PRO A 26 -9.83 8.87 2.15
C PRO A 26 -9.48 7.74 3.14
N ARG A 27 -10.50 6.96 3.51
CA ARG A 27 -10.32 5.83 4.44
C ARG A 27 -9.48 4.70 3.84
N GLU A 28 -9.64 4.40 2.55
CA GLU A 28 -8.80 3.41 1.87
C GLU A 28 -7.33 3.86 1.79
N ARG A 29 -7.08 5.17 1.64
CA ARG A 29 -5.72 5.74 1.66
C ARG A 29 -5.06 5.70 3.03
N GLU A 30 -5.84 5.71 4.12
CA GLU A 30 -5.34 5.48 5.48
C GLU A 30 -5.01 4.01 5.73
N VAL A 31 -5.83 3.08 5.21
CA VAL A 31 -5.64 1.63 5.38
C VAL A 31 -4.45 1.09 4.57
N LEU A 32 -4.26 1.56 3.33
CA LEU A 32 -3.22 1.06 2.43
C LEU A 32 -1.79 1.07 3.04
N PRO A 33 -1.27 2.18 3.60
CA PRO A 33 0.10 2.20 4.13
C PRO A 33 0.31 1.25 5.31
N LEU A 34 -0.70 1.06 6.16
CA LEU A 34 -0.65 0.11 7.28
C LEU A 34 -0.61 -1.34 6.80
N LEU A 35 -1.38 -1.66 5.76
CA LEU A 35 -1.29 -2.97 5.11
C LEU A 35 0.07 -3.16 4.43
N ALA A 36 0.57 -2.14 3.74
CA ALA A 36 1.83 -2.18 3.02
C ALA A 36 3.05 -2.32 3.96
N SER A 37 2.96 -1.83 5.19
CA SER A 37 3.98 -2.05 6.22
C SER A 37 3.95 -3.45 6.84
N GLY A 38 3.08 -4.34 6.35
CA GLY A 38 3.01 -5.73 6.79
C GLY A 38 2.16 -5.96 8.05
N LEU A 39 1.39 -4.97 8.51
CA LEU A 39 0.50 -5.16 9.65
C LEU A 39 -0.61 -6.17 9.31
N LEU A 40 -0.93 -7.01 10.29
CA LEU A 40 -2.06 -7.94 10.23
C LEU A 40 -3.38 -7.17 10.25
N ASN A 41 -4.45 -7.73 9.66
CA ASN A 41 -5.78 -7.09 9.66
C ASN A 41 -6.25 -6.69 11.07
N LYS A 42 -5.97 -7.53 12.07
CA LYS A 42 -6.27 -7.25 13.48
C LYS A 42 -5.52 -6.05 14.04
N GLN A 43 -4.25 -5.87 13.66
CA GLN A 43 -3.44 -4.72 14.08
C GLN A 43 -3.95 -3.44 13.38
N VAL A 44 -4.20 -3.49 12.08
CA VAL A 44 -4.79 -2.35 11.34
C VAL A 44 -6.15 -1.95 11.92
N ALA A 45 -6.97 -2.94 12.30
CA ALA A 45 -8.26 -2.71 12.93
C ALA A 45 -8.12 -1.96 14.27
N PHE A 46 -7.14 -2.36 15.08
CA PHE A 46 -6.80 -1.70 16.34
C PHE A 46 -6.32 -0.26 16.11
N GLU A 47 -5.35 -0.05 15.21
CA GLU A 47 -4.81 1.29 14.89
C GLU A 47 -5.89 2.27 14.41
N LEU A 48 -6.86 1.76 13.64
CA LEU A 48 -7.88 2.59 13.01
C LEU A 48 -9.22 2.63 13.77
N GLY A 49 -9.34 1.93 14.90
CA GLY A 49 -10.58 1.87 15.69
C GLY A 49 -11.76 1.27 14.94
N ILE A 50 -11.53 0.27 14.08
CA ILE A 50 -12.56 -0.42 13.29
C ILE A 50 -12.50 -1.93 13.51
N THR A 51 -13.45 -2.67 12.95
CA THR A 51 -13.43 -4.14 13.05
C THR A 51 -12.46 -4.76 12.04
N GLU A 52 -11.93 -5.95 12.34
CA GLU A 52 -11.11 -6.72 11.41
C GLU A 52 -11.83 -7.01 10.10
N TRP A 53 -13.13 -7.31 10.16
CA TRP A 53 -13.97 -7.50 8.98
C TRP A 53 -14.02 -6.24 8.09
N THR A 54 -14.12 -5.05 8.70
CA THR A 54 -14.08 -3.77 7.99
C THR A 54 -12.74 -3.58 7.27
N VAL A 55 -11.62 -3.97 7.88
CA VAL A 55 -10.30 -3.95 7.22
C VAL A 55 -10.28 -4.89 6.01
N GLN A 56 -10.85 -6.09 6.12
CA GLN A 56 -10.92 -7.03 5.00
C GLN A 56 -11.73 -6.46 3.82
N LEU A 57 -12.84 -5.76 4.11
CA LEU A 57 -13.64 -5.08 3.10
C LEU A 57 -12.82 -3.97 2.39
N HIS A 58 -12.16 -3.11 3.18
CA HIS A 58 -11.28 -2.07 2.62
C HIS A 58 -10.17 -2.69 1.77
N ARG A 59 -9.52 -3.76 2.24
CA ARG A 59 -8.48 -4.48 1.49
C ARG A 59 -8.98 -4.97 0.14
N GLY A 60 -10.18 -5.55 0.07
CA GLY A 60 -10.79 -5.98 -1.19
C GLY A 60 -11.05 -4.81 -2.15
N HIS A 61 -11.53 -3.68 -1.64
CA HIS A 61 -11.77 -2.47 -2.44
C HIS A 61 -10.47 -1.85 -2.95
N ILE A 62 -9.47 -1.76 -2.08
CA ILE A 62 -8.14 -1.26 -2.40
C ILE A 62 -7.51 -2.12 -3.49
N MET A 63 -7.51 -3.46 -3.35
CA MET A 63 -6.94 -4.35 -4.37
C MET A 63 -7.62 -4.16 -5.73
N ARG A 64 -8.97 -4.02 -5.75
CA ARG A 64 -9.72 -3.77 -6.98
C ARG A 64 -9.35 -2.44 -7.63
N LYS A 65 -9.33 -1.35 -6.86
CA LYS A 65 -9.04 0.02 -7.34
C LYS A 65 -7.59 0.21 -7.75
N MET A 66 -6.67 -0.40 -7.01
CA MET A 66 -5.24 -0.44 -7.34
C MET A 66 -4.93 -1.42 -8.49
N GLN A 67 -5.90 -2.22 -8.91
CA GLN A 67 -5.74 -3.28 -9.90
C GLN A 67 -4.58 -4.20 -9.53
N ALA A 68 -4.54 -4.61 -8.27
CA ALA A 68 -3.51 -5.48 -7.73
C ALA A 68 -3.99 -6.95 -7.76
N ASP A 69 -3.28 -7.77 -8.53
CA ASP A 69 -3.60 -9.21 -8.67
C ASP A 69 -3.27 -10.04 -7.44
N SER A 70 -2.44 -9.48 -6.54
CA SER A 70 -2.06 -10.11 -5.29
C SER A 70 -1.75 -9.06 -4.22
N PHE A 71 -1.77 -9.47 -2.96
CA PHE A 71 -1.37 -8.60 -1.86
C PHE A 71 0.09 -8.16 -1.99
N ALA A 72 1.01 -9.07 -2.33
CA ALA A 72 2.40 -8.72 -2.58
C ALA A 72 2.53 -7.70 -3.75
N GLY A 73 1.68 -7.81 -4.77
CA GLY A 73 1.58 -6.81 -5.84
C GLY A 73 1.13 -5.45 -5.31
N LEU A 74 0.14 -5.42 -4.43
CA LEU A 74 -0.33 -4.20 -3.77
C LEU A 74 0.76 -3.53 -2.94
N VAL A 75 1.54 -4.30 -2.16
CA VAL A 75 2.68 -3.78 -1.37
C VAL A 75 3.69 -3.10 -2.28
N ARG A 76 4.13 -3.79 -3.36
CA ARG A 76 5.08 -3.21 -4.33
C ARG A 76 4.55 -1.94 -5.00
N MET A 77 3.24 -1.87 -5.27
CA MET A 77 2.61 -0.66 -5.78
C MET A 77 2.66 0.49 -4.76
N ALA A 78 2.38 0.21 -3.48
CA ALA A 78 2.47 1.20 -2.41
C ALA A 78 3.89 1.72 -2.18
N ASP A 79 4.91 0.88 -2.33
CA ASP A 79 6.32 1.30 -2.23
C ASP A 79 6.73 2.22 -3.37
N LYS A 80 6.26 1.96 -4.60
CA LYS A 80 6.51 2.86 -5.75
C LYS A 80 5.86 4.24 -5.59
N LEU A 81 4.80 4.37 -4.78
CA LEU A 81 4.16 5.63 -4.45
C LEU A 81 4.91 6.42 -3.37
N SER A 82 5.65 5.75 -2.49
CA SER A 82 6.43 6.36 -1.41
C SER A 82 7.80 5.69 -1.33
N PRO A 83 8.79 6.14 -2.14
CA PRO A 83 10.11 5.51 -2.22
C PRO A 83 10.91 5.54 -0.91
N ASP A 84 10.47 6.33 0.08
CA ASP A 84 11.17 6.53 1.36
C ASP A 84 10.91 5.44 2.42
N ARG A 85 10.18 4.36 2.08
CA ARG A 85 9.82 3.29 3.03
C ARG A 85 10.87 2.19 3.20
N THR A 86 12.10 2.41 2.72
CA THR A 86 13.17 1.38 2.71
C THR A 86 13.79 1.13 4.10
N GLN A 87 13.30 1.77 5.17
CA GLN A 87 13.82 1.55 6.53
C GLN A 87 12.68 1.57 7.56
N THR A 88 12.05 0.43 7.80
CA THR A 88 11.42 0.18 9.12
C THR A 88 11.96 -1.15 9.63
N SER A 89 13.18 -1.05 10.14
CA SER A 89 13.77 -2.02 11.05
C SER A 89 12.85 -2.25 12.24
N MET A 90 12.68 -3.52 12.58
CA MET A 90 12.55 -4.06 13.93
C MET A 90 11.59 -3.35 14.90
N VAL A 91 10.35 -3.85 15.00
CA VAL A 91 9.64 -3.86 16.29
C VAL A 91 9.11 -5.27 16.53
N GLY A 92 10.02 -6.11 16.98
CA GLY A 92 9.78 -7.51 17.37
C GLY A 92 10.60 -7.89 18.59
N GLU A 93 10.92 -6.94 19.47
CA GLU A 93 11.44 -7.20 20.81
C GLU A 93 10.64 -6.35 21.79
N LEU A 94 9.51 -6.89 22.27
CA LEU A 94 8.97 -6.62 23.60
C LEU A 94 7.91 -7.71 23.89
N THR A 95 8.36 -8.93 24.15
CA THR A 95 7.66 -9.82 25.09
C THR A 95 8.50 -9.87 26.36
N SER A 96 8.14 -8.96 27.26
CA SER A 96 8.10 -9.07 28.73
C SER A 96 9.23 -9.80 29.45
N THR A 97 9.99 -9.02 30.23
CA THR A 97 10.34 -9.38 31.61
C THR A 97 9.07 -9.38 32.47
#